data_AF-A0A5R9B3S4-F1
#
_entry.id   AF-A0A5R9B3S4-F1
#
_cell.length_a   1.000
_cell.length_b   1.000
_cell.length_c   1.000
_cell.angle_alpha   90.00
_cell.angle_beta   90.00
_cell.angle_gamma   90.00
#
_symmetry.space_group_name_H-M   'P 1'
#
loop_
_entity.id
_entity.type
_entity.pdbx_description
1 polymer ?
#
loop_
_entity_poly.entity_id
_entity_poly.type
_entity_poly.pdbx_seq_one_letter_code
_entity_poly.pdbx_strand_id
1 'polypeptide(L)' 'MNIVIIVILSLIFAFLATMPFLFINTRLHQNKNYAKDEIRHEKRRTFQRFIYFFVLALVMLIIYTFLLD' A
#
# COMPACT_ATOMS: atom_id res chain seq x y z
N MET A 1 -3.14 25.92 5.48
CA MET A 1 -1.97 25.04 5.69
C MET A 1 -2.39 23.59 5.91
N ASN A 2 -3.36 23.30 6.79
CA ASN A 2 -3.83 21.93 7.06
C ASN A 2 -4.40 21.18 5.84
N ILE A 3 -5.23 21.81 5.00
CA ILE A 3 -5.82 21.15 3.82
C ILE A 3 -4.75 20.70 2.83
N VAL A 4 -3.74 21.53 2.57
CA VAL A 4 -2.64 21.18 1.65
C VAL A 4 -1.84 19.99 2.18
N ILE A 5 -1.56 19.98 3.48
CA ILE A 5 -0.85 18.87 4.14
C ILE A 5 -1.69 17.58 4.07
N ILE A 6 -3.00 17.66 4.31
CA ILE A 6 -3.92 16.51 4.21
C ILE A 6 -3.96 15.95 2.79
N VAL A 7 -4.00 16.82 1.77
CA VAL A 7 -3.99 16.42 0.36
C VAL A 7 -2.67 15.73 0.01
N ILE A 8 -1.53 16.29 0.42
CA ILE A 8 -0.21 15.69 0.19
C ILE A 8 -0.10 14.33 0.90
N LEU A 9 -0.53 14.22 2.16
CA LEU A 9 -0.53 12.95 2.88
C LEU A 9 -1.42 11.92 2.20
N SER A 10 -2.61 12.32 1.75
CA SER A 10 -3.56 11.43 1.06
C SER A 10 -2.98 10.92 -0.27
N LEU A 11 -2.27 11.78 -1.01
CA LEU A 11 -1.56 11.41 -2.24
C LEU A 11 -0.43 10.42 -1.99
N ILE A 12 0.39 10.66 -0.97
CA ILE A 12 1.45 9.74 -0.55
C ILE A 12 0.84 8.40 -0.14
N PHE A 13 -0.26 8.43 0.62
CA PHE A 13 -0.95 7.21 1.04
C PHE A 13 -1.51 6.42 -0.14
N ALA A 14 -2.17 7.10 -1.09
CA ALA A 14 -2.67 6.48 -2.31
C ALA A 14 -1.55 5.87 -3.14
N PHE A 15 -0.38 6.52 -3.20
CA PHE A 15 0.79 6.03 -3.93
C PHE A 15 1.42 4.80 -3.25
N LEU A 16 1.61 4.83 -1.92
CA LEU A 16 2.10 3.68 -1.16
C LEU A 16 1.12 2.49 -1.21
N ALA A 17 -0.18 2.77 -1.20
CA ALA A 17 -1.23 1.76 -1.35
C ALA A 17 -1.19 1.07 -2.71
N THR A 18 -0.87 1.80 -3.79
CA THR A 18 -0.87 1.29 -5.16
C THR A 18 0.47 0.68 -5.60
N MET A 19 1.58 1.08 -5.00
CA MET A 19 2.92 0.53 -5.28
C MET A 19 3.00 -1.00 -5.25
N PRO A 20 2.44 -1.70 -4.24
CA PRO A 20 2.45 -3.16 -4.19
C PRO A 20 1.76 -3.78 -5.43
N PHE A 21 0.65 -3.19 -5.87
CA PHE A 21 -0.11 -3.65 -7.04
C PHE A 21 0.63 -3.39 -8.36
N LEU A 22 1.29 -2.22 -8.49
CA LEU A 22 2.17 -1.94 -9.62
C LEU A 22 3.33 -2.93 -9.70
N PHE A 23 3.93 -3.27 -8.55
CA PHE A 23 5.07 -4.21 -8.49
C PHE A 23 4.69 -5.64 -8.87
N ILE A 24 3.47 -6.09 -8.52
CA ILE A 24 2.93 -7.35 -9.03
C ILE A 24 2.78 -7.30 -10.53
N ASN A 25 2.11 -6.28 -11.05
CA ASN A 25 1.78 -6.22 -12.47
C ASN A 25 3.04 -6.16 -13.31
N THR A 26 4.07 -5.41 -12.89
CA THR A 26 5.36 -5.38 -13.59
C THR A 26 6.10 -6.71 -13.51
N ARG A 27 6.09 -7.41 -12.36
CA ARG A 27 6.71 -8.76 -12.25
C ARG A 27 5.98 -9.81 -13.07
N LEU A 28 4.65 -9.79 -13.09
CA LEU A 28 3.83 -10.66 -13.95
C LEU A 28 4.04 -10.36 -15.44
N HIS A 29 4.22 -9.09 -15.80
CA HIS A 29 4.43 -8.69 -17.19
C HIS A 29 5.86 -8.96 -17.69
N GLN A 30 6.87 -8.80 -16.82
CA GLN A 30 8.27 -9.11 -17.16
C GLN A 30 8.56 -10.61 -17.19
N ASN A 31 7.82 -11.44 -16.45
CA ASN A 31 8.13 -12.86 -16.38
C ASN A 31 6.94 -13.72 -16.83
N LYS A 32 6.85 -13.93 -18.15
CA LYS A 32 5.81 -14.69 -18.85
C LYS A 32 5.81 -16.20 -18.54
N ASN A 33 6.79 -16.70 -17.74
CA ASN A 33 7.05 -18.13 -17.53
C ASN A 33 6.82 -18.62 -16.09
N TYR A 34 6.20 -17.84 -15.19
CA TYR A 34 5.90 -18.33 -13.84
C TYR A 34 4.78 -19.37 -13.81
N ALA A 35 4.94 -20.42 -12.99
CA ALA A 35 3.89 -21.40 -12.75
C ALA A 35 2.69 -20.71 -12.06
N LYS A 36 1.47 -21.17 -12.36
CA LYS A 36 0.21 -20.60 -11.82
C LYS A 36 0.20 -20.45 -10.29
N ASP A 37 0.92 -21.31 -9.57
CA ASP A 37 1.01 -21.29 -8.12
C ASP A 37 1.91 -20.16 -7.57
N GLU A 38 2.99 -19.80 -8.26
CA GLU A 38 3.88 -18.71 -7.85
C GLU A 38 3.18 -17.34 -7.94
N ILE A 39 2.34 -17.16 -8.97
CA ILE A 39 1.50 -15.97 -9.16
C ILE A 39 0.52 -15.80 -7.98
N ARG A 40 -0.07 -16.91 -7.51
CA ARG A 40 -1.04 -16.89 -6.41
C ARG A 40 -0.36 -16.55 -5.07
N HIS A 41 0.85 -17.04 -4.85
CA HIS A 41 1.65 -16.71 -3.68
C HIS A 41 2.12 -15.25 -3.67
N GLU A 42 2.58 -14.70 -4.81
CA GLU A 42 2.94 -13.28 -4.91
C GLU A 42 1.74 -12.35 -4.71
N LYS A 43 0.57 -12.72 -5.27
CA LYS A 43 -0.67 -11.96 -5.08
C LYS A 43 -1.08 -11.88 -3.61
N ARG A 44 -1.00 -13.01 -2.90
CA ARG A 44 -1.28 -13.07 -1.45
C ARG A 44 -0.29 -12.23 -0.65
N ARG A 45 1.01 -12.32 -0.94
CA ARG A 45 2.08 -11.57 -0.24
C ARG A 45 1.88 -10.06 -0.38
N THR A 46 1.46 -9.61 -1.55
CA THR A 46 1.23 -8.19 -1.83
C THR A 46 -0.02 -7.66 -1.15
N PHE A 47 -1.11 -8.44 -1.17
CA PHE A 47 -2.31 -8.09 -0.41
C PHE A 47 -2.00 -8.00 1.10
N GLN A 48 -1.17 -8.92 1.61
CA GLN A 48 -0.72 -8.87 3.00
C GLN A 48 0.11 -7.60 3.29
N ARG A 49 1.01 -7.20 2.38
CA ARG A 49 1.75 -5.93 2.49
C ARG A 49 0.83 -4.71 2.48
N PHE A 50 -0.18 -4.69 1.62
CA PHE A 50 -1.19 -3.63 1.59
C PHE A 50 -1.93 -3.52 2.93
N ILE A 51 -2.37 -4.65 3.51
CA ILE A 51 -3.01 -4.67 4.83
C ILE A 51 -2.08 -4.10 5.90
N TYR A 52 -0.78 -4.45 5.90
CA TYR A 52 0.17 -3.89 6.86
C TYR A 52 0.28 -2.37 6.76
N PHE A 53 0.38 -1.80 5.55
CA PHE A 53 0.42 -0.36 5.37
C PHE A 53 -0.89 0.32 5.77
N PHE A 54 -2.04 -0.32 5.52
CA PHE A 54 -3.34 0.20 5.91
C PHE A 54 -3.54 0.23 7.43
N VAL A 55 -3.13 -0.83 8.14
CA VAL A 55 -3.17 -0.86 9.60
C VAL A 55 -2.24 0.18 10.20
N LEU A 56 -1.03 0.33 9.64
CA LEU A 56 -0.09 1.37 10.07
C LEU A 56 -0.67 2.78 9.89
N ALA A 57 -1.41 3.02 8.80
CA ALA A 57 -2.14 4.27 8.55
C ALA A 57 -3.09 4.62 9.70
N LEU A 58 -3.91 3.63 10.08
CA LEU A 58 -4.93 3.79 11.11
C LEU A 58 -4.29 4.08 12.46
N VAL A 59 -3.21 3.36 12.79
CA VAL A 59 -2.46 3.59 14.04
C VAL A 59 -1.88 5.01 14.06
N MET A 60 -1.25 5.46 12.97
CA MET A 60 -0.72 6.83 12.87
C MET A 60 -1.82 7.89 12.96
N LEU A 61 -2.98 7.66 12.33
CA LEU A 61 -4.12 8.56 12.40
C LEU A 61 -4.63 8.69 13.84
N ILE A 62 -4.78 7.56 14.55
CA ILE A 62 -5.22 7.52 15.94
C ILE A 62 -4.24 8.29 16.83
N ILE A 63 -2.93 8.02 16.69
CA ILE A 63 -1.89 8.73 17.44
C ILE A 63 -1.95 10.25 17.17
N TYR A 64 -2.11 10.64 15.90
CA TYR A 64 -2.21 12.04 15.52
C TYR A 64 -3.44 12.73 16.13
N THR A 65 -4.60 12.05 16.17
CA THR A 65 -5.79 12.59 16.84
C THR A 65 -5.57 12.75 18.35
N PHE A 66 -4.93 11.79 19.02
CA PHE A 66 -4.61 11.88 20.45
C PHE A 66 -3.55 12.93 20.80
N LEU A 67 -2.71 13.34 19.84
CA LEU A 67 -1.69 14.37 20.04
C LEU A 67 -2.21 15.79 19.78
N LEU A 68 -3.34 15.92 19.06
CA LEU A 68 -3.95 17.20 18.74
C LEU A 68 -5.09 17.60 19.68
N ASP A 69 -5.75 16.61 20.31
CA ASP A 69 -6.59 16.81 21.50
C ASP A 69 -5.72 16.90 22.77
#